data_AF-A0A6B0VBG6-F1
#
_entry.id   AF-A0A6B0VBG6-F1
#
_cell.length_a   1.000
_cell.length_b   1.000
_cell.length_c   1.000
_cell.angle_alpha   90.00
_cell.angle_beta   90.00
_cell.angle_gamma   90.00
#
_symmetry.space_group_name_H-M   'P 1'
#
loop_
_entity.id
_entity.type
_entity.pdbx_description
1 polymer ?
#
loop_
_entity_poly.entity_id
_entity_poly.type
_entity_poly.pdbx_seq_one_letter_code
_entity_poly.pdbx_strand_id
1 'polypeptide(L)'
;MGPANQAMSRKFGFSSHRHSLTVCSIPHPCIDGKELFFHADPAHILKNLRGQLLSSTVFTLNDVTVAEHNLPSSQVKLEHVQAVLDYDSERELKVASNLSEVHTSTGHFTKMKVGVAVQLFREAPPAIRFLVKEGLIEPEAETTAWFMELVSRWYALMSSRHPTMALSRRNMAKYSEALDRLSLAMETVRTMKMGVTSHWKPSQAGLLISTTVVLRLQKVLLDNEGYDFLLTSRLLQDCLENLFSVVRLMKPVPNAYDLKLALRLVSVSQFLQTPRTSSYELDDREYLVDLLSHGKKQCVENEIEEIDDSEILFLEELSSTECQILFYLGGFILKGLLKSVKCAECKEGLLGTATSEYASLTALKEYVCDGGNLIYPSAGVMKTLKDYEEHFTAINSWCTDKIITMKSPVRSLTAYLSKVHRSRLEVCTDHKEAIYSMLTERYARLRLRIHLRQFPAGSSSSYGSKTCAGVNLS
;
A
#
# COMPACT_ATOMS: atom_id res chain seq x y z
N MET A 1 -7.68 -11.31 18.83
CA MET A 1 -8.34 -12.62 19.06
C MET A 1 -9.40 -12.46 20.15
N GLY A 2 -10.64 -12.85 19.88
CA GLY A 2 -11.73 -12.72 20.86
C GLY A 2 -11.55 -13.64 22.08
N PRO A 3 -12.13 -13.30 23.26
CA PRO A 3 -12.01 -14.09 24.48
C PRO A 3 -12.47 -15.54 24.35
N ALA A 4 -13.53 -15.79 23.56
CA ALA A 4 -14.04 -17.14 23.31
C ALA A 4 -13.02 -18.02 22.56
N ASN A 5 -12.37 -17.48 21.52
CA ASN A 5 -11.33 -18.19 20.77
C ASN A 5 -10.10 -18.46 21.65
N GLN A 6 -9.78 -17.56 22.59
CA GLN A 6 -8.72 -17.79 23.57
C GLN A 6 -9.10 -18.89 24.56
N ALA A 7 -10.36 -18.93 25.02
CA ALA A 7 -10.85 -20.00 25.89
C ALA A 7 -10.83 -21.36 25.18
N MET A 8 -11.22 -21.40 23.91
CA MET A 8 -11.09 -22.58 23.05
C MET A 8 -9.63 -23.01 22.94
N SER A 9 -8.72 -22.06 22.69
CA SER A 9 -7.27 -22.35 22.61
C SER A 9 -6.74 -22.97 23.89
N ARG A 10 -7.15 -22.46 25.07
CA ARG A 10 -6.79 -23.03 26.38
C ARG A 10 -7.31 -24.46 26.54
N LYS A 11 -8.54 -24.75 26.10
CA LYS A 11 -9.11 -26.11 26.15
C LYS A 11 -8.35 -27.11 25.28
N PHE A 12 -7.83 -26.68 24.13
CA PHE A 12 -7.00 -27.51 23.26
C PHE A 12 -5.53 -27.58 23.69
N GLY A 13 -5.15 -26.96 24.82
CA GLY A 13 -3.77 -26.96 25.31
C GLY A 13 -2.81 -26.10 24.47
N PHE A 14 -3.34 -25.18 23.66
CA PHE A 14 -2.49 -24.28 22.88
C PHE A 14 -1.77 -23.30 23.78
N SER A 15 -0.47 -23.16 23.54
CA SER A 15 0.40 -22.28 24.30
C SER A 15 1.32 -21.52 23.34
N SER A 16 1.54 -20.25 23.63
CA SER A 16 2.49 -19.42 22.90
C SER A 16 2.99 -18.33 23.85
N HIS A 17 4.07 -18.64 24.55
CA HIS A 17 4.72 -17.75 25.50
C HIS A 17 6.17 -17.48 25.07
N ARG A 18 6.78 -16.45 25.65
CA ARG A 18 8.16 -16.05 25.35
C ARG A 18 9.17 -17.21 25.51
N HIS A 19 8.96 -18.07 26.49
CA HIS A 19 9.88 -19.16 26.87
C HIS A 19 9.34 -20.56 26.57
N SER A 20 8.20 -20.67 25.89
CA SER A 20 7.60 -21.97 25.55
C SER A 20 7.60 -22.18 24.04
N LEU A 21 7.67 -23.44 23.62
CA LEU A 21 7.38 -23.79 22.24
C LEU A 21 5.92 -23.42 21.92
N THR A 22 5.70 -22.96 20.70
CA THR A 22 4.37 -22.62 20.21
C THR A 22 3.61 -23.88 19.85
N VAL A 23 2.54 -24.18 20.59
CA VAL A 23 1.63 -25.30 20.34
C VAL A 23 0.37 -24.77 19.67
N CYS A 24 0.16 -25.15 18.42
CA CYS A 24 -0.91 -24.62 17.55
C CYS A 24 -1.54 -25.68 16.64
N SER A 25 -1.41 -26.96 16.96
CA SER A 25 -2.06 -28.06 16.24
C SER A 25 -2.62 -29.12 17.20
N ILE A 26 -3.61 -29.86 16.72
CA ILE A 26 -4.13 -31.09 17.34
C ILE A 26 -4.21 -32.18 16.28
N PRO A 27 -4.20 -33.48 16.66
CA PRO A 27 -4.53 -34.55 15.73
C PRO A 27 -5.97 -34.37 15.19
N HIS A 28 -6.17 -34.74 13.93
CA HIS A 28 -7.50 -34.70 13.32
C HIS A 28 -8.43 -35.69 14.04
N PRO A 29 -9.65 -35.29 14.46
CA PRO A 29 -10.51 -36.12 15.29
C PRO A 29 -11.03 -37.39 14.60
N CYS A 30 -10.92 -37.47 13.28
CA CYS A 30 -11.46 -38.57 12.47
C CYS A 30 -10.47 -39.16 11.44
N ILE A 31 -9.25 -38.62 11.30
CA ILE A 31 -8.32 -39.03 10.25
C ILE A 31 -6.95 -39.22 10.89
N ASP A 32 -6.54 -40.46 11.02
CA ASP A 32 -5.26 -40.81 11.62
C ASP A 32 -4.09 -40.25 10.79
N GLY A 33 -3.07 -39.76 11.49
CA GLY A 33 -1.87 -39.20 10.87
C GLY A 33 -2.03 -37.80 10.27
N LYS A 34 -3.23 -37.19 10.30
CA LYS A 34 -3.43 -35.79 9.89
C LYS A 34 -3.54 -34.87 11.10
N GLU A 35 -3.06 -33.64 10.95
CA GLU A 35 -3.12 -32.59 11.98
C GLU A 35 -4.03 -31.44 11.55
N LEU A 36 -4.73 -30.85 12.52
CA LEU A 36 -5.48 -29.61 12.38
C LEU A 36 -4.67 -28.46 12.96
N PHE A 37 -4.32 -27.49 12.11
CA PHE A 37 -3.57 -26.30 12.49
C PHE A 37 -4.50 -25.13 12.80
N PHE A 38 -4.27 -24.45 13.93
CA PHE A 38 -5.07 -23.31 14.38
C PHE A 38 -4.33 -22.01 14.11
N HIS A 39 -4.77 -21.31 13.07
CA HIS A 39 -4.15 -20.08 12.59
C HIS A 39 -4.78 -18.84 13.26
N ALA A 40 -3.95 -17.90 13.71
CA ALA A 40 -4.41 -16.58 14.15
C ALA A 40 -4.35 -15.61 12.97
N ASP A 41 -5.39 -14.81 12.75
CA ASP A 41 -5.47 -13.89 11.60
C ASP A 41 -4.36 -12.80 11.60
N PRO A 42 -3.40 -12.83 10.64
CA PRO A 42 -2.38 -11.81 10.42
C PRO A 42 -2.91 -10.39 10.27
N ALA A 43 -4.07 -10.18 9.64
CA ALA A 43 -4.63 -8.85 9.44
C ALA A 43 -5.00 -8.20 10.79
N HIS A 44 -5.59 -9.00 11.69
CA HIS A 44 -5.84 -8.59 13.06
C HIS A 44 -4.56 -8.41 13.88
N ILE A 45 -3.54 -9.26 13.68
CA ILE A 45 -2.25 -9.12 14.36
C ILE A 45 -1.59 -7.79 14.00
N LEU A 46 -1.55 -7.44 12.70
CA LEU A 46 -0.98 -6.18 12.21
C LEU A 46 -1.69 -4.96 12.83
N LYS A 47 -3.03 -4.98 12.87
CA LYS A 47 -3.82 -3.93 13.55
C LYS A 47 -3.48 -3.82 15.03
N ASN A 48 -3.30 -4.94 15.70
CA ASN A 48 -2.93 -4.94 17.12
C ASN A 48 -1.50 -4.43 17.34
N LEU A 49 -0.55 -4.76 16.47
CA LEU A 49 0.82 -4.22 16.55
C LEU A 49 0.82 -2.70 16.39
N ARG A 50 0.10 -2.16 15.39
CA ARG A 50 -0.12 -0.71 15.28
C ARG A 50 -0.73 -0.15 16.56
N GLY A 51 -1.84 -0.73 17.04
CA GLY A 51 -2.49 -0.27 18.26
C GLY A 51 -1.59 -0.28 19.49
N GLN A 52 -0.71 -1.28 19.62
CA GLN A 52 0.27 -1.34 20.70
C GLN A 52 1.32 -0.25 20.55
N LEU A 53 1.82 0.01 19.34
CA LEU A 53 2.81 1.07 19.08
C LEU A 53 2.24 2.45 19.44
N LEU A 54 0.98 2.70 19.10
CA LEU A 54 0.27 3.93 19.48
C LEU A 54 0.11 4.08 21.00
N SER A 55 -0.12 2.98 21.72
CA SER A 55 -0.37 3.02 23.17
C SER A 55 0.91 3.00 24.03
N SER A 56 1.93 2.28 23.58
CA SER A 56 3.14 1.99 24.36
C SER A 56 4.27 2.97 24.08
N THR A 57 4.14 3.79 23.03
CA THR A 57 5.06 4.79 22.45
C THR A 57 6.43 4.25 22.01
N VAL A 58 6.99 3.28 22.75
CA VAL A 58 8.29 2.67 22.51
C VAL A 58 8.19 1.14 22.59
N PHE A 59 8.79 0.47 21.62
CA PHE A 59 9.19 -0.94 21.75
C PHE A 59 10.71 -1.03 21.90
N THR A 60 11.18 -2.01 22.67
CA THR A 60 12.60 -2.27 22.87
C THR A 60 12.97 -3.60 22.25
N LEU A 61 13.84 -3.59 21.26
CA LEU A 61 14.44 -4.77 20.63
C LEU A 61 15.48 -5.39 21.58
N ASN A 62 15.77 -6.66 21.38
CA ASN A 62 16.80 -7.37 22.13
C ASN A 62 18.20 -6.98 21.64
N ASP A 63 19.19 -6.94 22.53
CA ASP A 63 20.56 -6.52 22.22
C ASP A 63 21.21 -7.40 21.14
N VAL A 64 20.85 -8.70 21.11
CA VAL A 64 21.31 -9.64 20.07
C VAL A 64 20.84 -9.19 18.69
N THR A 65 19.56 -8.85 18.54
CA THR A 65 18.99 -8.39 17.27
C THR A 65 19.61 -7.07 16.83
N VAL A 66 19.88 -6.18 17.78
CA VAL A 66 20.55 -4.90 17.52
C VAL A 66 21.97 -5.13 16.99
N ALA A 67 22.73 -6.02 17.62
CA ALA A 67 24.09 -6.35 17.22
C ALA A 67 24.15 -7.08 15.86
N GLU A 68 23.30 -8.09 15.64
CA GLU A 68 23.27 -8.89 14.40
C GLU A 68 22.94 -8.04 13.16
N HIS A 69 22.09 -7.02 13.33
CA HIS A 69 21.66 -6.14 12.25
C HIS A 69 22.34 -4.76 12.25
N ASN A 70 23.33 -4.54 13.11
CA ASN A 70 24.06 -3.27 13.27
C ASN A 70 23.12 -2.06 13.42
N LEU A 71 22.07 -2.21 14.25
CA LEU A 71 21.09 -1.15 14.46
C LEU A 71 21.66 -0.05 15.38
N PRO A 72 21.39 1.23 15.09
CA PRO A 72 21.95 2.35 15.87
C PRO A 72 21.32 2.49 17.26
N SER A 73 20.14 1.92 17.48
CA SER A 73 19.43 1.95 18.76
C SER A 73 18.68 0.63 18.97
N SER A 74 18.22 0.40 20.20
CA SER A 74 17.29 -0.69 20.52
C SER A 74 15.83 -0.23 20.52
N GLN A 75 15.57 1.05 20.33
CA GLN A 75 14.23 1.64 20.50
C GLN A 75 13.51 1.84 19.17
N VAL A 76 12.27 1.33 19.12
CA VAL A 76 11.31 1.60 18.05
C VAL A 76 10.30 2.60 18.59
N LYS A 77 10.36 3.85 18.10
CA LYS A 77 9.52 4.96 18.60
C LYS A 77 8.52 5.40 17.54
N LEU A 78 7.29 5.69 17.96
CA LEU A 78 6.29 6.29 17.06
C LEU A 78 6.69 7.72 16.63
N GLU A 79 7.47 8.41 17.46
CA GLU A 79 7.95 9.78 17.22
C GLU A 79 8.68 9.92 15.87
N HIS A 80 9.46 8.92 15.45
CA HIS A 80 10.11 8.94 14.14
C HIS A 80 9.11 8.94 12.98
N VAL A 81 7.94 8.32 13.15
CA VAL A 81 6.86 8.36 12.15
C VAL A 81 6.16 9.72 12.19
N GLN A 82 6.00 10.31 13.38
CA GLN A 82 5.42 11.64 13.51
C GLN A 82 6.32 12.70 12.85
N ALA A 83 7.64 12.61 13.00
CA ALA A 83 8.58 13.49 12.32
C ALA A 83 8.46 13.43 10.79
N VAL A 84 8.18 12.25 10.19
CA VAL A 84 7.87 12.14 8.76
C VAL A 84 6.56 12.87 8.41
N LEU A 85 5.53 12.71 9.24
CA LEU A 85 4.25 13.38 9.03
C LEU A 85 4.38 14.90 9.11
N ASP A 86 5.12 15.39 10.08
CA ASP A 86 5.35 16.83 10.28
C ASP A 86 6.11 17.39 9.07
N TYR A 87 7.16 16.70 8.61
CA TYR A 87 7.90 17.05 7.39
C TYR A 87 7.01 17.09 6.12
N ASP A 88 6.11 16.13 5.97
CA ASP A 88 5.18 16.04 4.83
C ASP A 88 3.94 16.95 4.99
N SER A 89 3.71 17.55 6.17
CA SER A 89 2.54 18.39 6.43
C SER A 89 2.66 19.76 5.78
N GLU A 90 3.89 20.29 5.69
CA GLU A 90 4.20 21.62 5.16
C GLU A 90 4.39 21.64 3.63
N ARG A 91 4.35 20.47 2.98
CA ARG A 91 4.72 20.33 1.56
C ARG A 91 3.62 19.77 0.68
N GLU A 92 3.54 20.27 -0.56
CA GLU A 92 2.64 19.70 -1.55
C GLU A 92 3.12 18.32 -2.04
N LEU A 93 4.41 18.24 -2.39
CA LEU A 93 5.08 17.00 -2.76
C LEU A 93 5.59 16.28 -1.51
N LYS A 94 5.00 15.12 -1.24
CA LYS A 94 5.25 14.35 -0.02
C LYS A 94 6.18 13.17 -0.27
N VAL A 95 7.10 12.92 0.66
CA VAL A 95 7.96 11.74 0.65
C VAL A 95 7.10 10.47 0.81
N ALA A 96 6.15 10.50 1.74
CA ALA A 96 5.20 9.43 2.04
C ALA A 96 3.76 9.87 1.74
N SER A 97 3.42 10.04 0.46
CA SER A 97 2.09 10.53 0.04
C SER A 97 0.88 9.72 0.50
N ASN A 98 1.07 8.45 0.88
CA ASN A 98 0.04 7.58 1.43
C ASN A 98 -0.01 7.57 2.97
N LEU A 99 0.91 8.27 3.63
CA LEU A 99 0.95 8.46 5.07
C LEU A 99 0.27 9.79 5.44
N SER A 100 -0.48 9.77 6.53
CA SER A 100 -1.26 10.93 7.02
C SER A 100 -1.55 10.77 8.50
N GLU A 101 -2.06 11.82 9.15
CA GLU A 101 -2.43 11.82 10.58
C GLU A 101 -3.38 10.67 10.97
N VAL A 102 -4.18 10.16 10.03
CA VAL A 102 -5.06 9.00 10.25
C VAL A 102 -4.26 7.78 10.75
N HIS A 103 -2.99 7.65 10.36
CA HIS A 103 -2.12 6.53 10.69
C HIS A 103 -1.62 6.56 12.13
N THR A 104 -1.37 7.76 12.68
CA THR A 104 -0.99 7.98 14.08
C THR A 104 -2.21 8.25 14.99
N SER A 105 -3.39 8.50 14.41
CA SER A 105 -4.63 8.69 15.17
C SER A 105 -5.12 7.45 15.94
N THR A 106 -5.66 7.68 17.13
CA THR A 106 -6.24 6.65 18.03
C THR A 106 -7.74 6.45 17.85
N GLY A 107 -8.36 7.06 16.83
CA GLY A 107 -9.80 7.00 16.58
C GLY A 107 -10.37 5.57 16.46
N HIS A 108 -11.55 5.33 17.03
CA HIS A 108 -12.17 3.99 17.05
C HIS A 108 -12.39 3.41 15.64
N PHE A 109 -12.83 4.24 14.69
CA PHE A 109 -13.05 3.83 13.30
C PHE A 109 -11.76 3.54 12.54
N THR A 110 -10.66 4.26 12.83
CA THR A 110 -9.36 4.05 12.18
C THR A 110 -8.67 2.80 12.70
N LYS A 111 -8.90 2.45 13.97
CA LYS A 111 -8.44 1.19 14.58
C LYS A 111 -8.96 -0.07 13.88
N MET A 112 -10.15 -0.03 13.27
CA MET A 112 -10.75 -1.19 12.61
C MET A 112 -10.21 -1.43 11.18
N LYS A 113 -9.74 -0.38 10.51
CA LYS A 113 -9.30 -0.42 9.10
C LYS A 113 -7.92 -1.06 8.96
N VAL A 114 -7.87 -2.26 8.40
CA VAL A 114 -6.60 -2.99 8.14
C VAL A 114 -5.71 -2.20 7.18
N GLY A 115 -6.30 -1.55 6.16
CA GLY A 115 -5.55 -0.75 5.18
C GLY A 115 -4.67 0.33 5.80
N VAL A 116 -5.12 0.98 6.88
CA VAL A 116 -4.34 2.01 7.60
C VAL A 116 -3.12 1.38 8.28
N ALA A 117 -3.25 0.19 8.86
CA ALA A 117 -2.10 -0.51 9.45
C ALA A 117 -1.11 -0.95 8.37
N VAL A 118 -1.60 -1.49 7.25
CA VAL A 118 -0.75 -1.90 6.11
C VAL A 118 0.02 -0.72 5.54
N GLN A 119 -0.65 0.41 5.30
CA GLN A 119 -0.02 1.63 4.79
C GLN A 119 1.04 2.16 5.77
N LEU A 120 0.74 2.22 7.07
CA LEU A 120 1.70 2.66 8.08
C LEU A 120 3.02 1.88 8.01
N PHE A 121 2.96 0.53 8.08
CA PHE A 121 4.16 -0.30 8.09
C PHE A 121 4.88 -0.33 6.74
N ARG A 122 4.19 -0.08 5.63
CA ARG A 122 4.80 -0.08 4.29
C ARG A 122 5.45 1.25 3.92
N GLU A 123 4.79 2.37 4.22
CA GLU A 123 5.20 3.70 3.74
C GLU A 123 6.20 4.38 4.70
N ALA A 124 6.13 4.09 6.01
CA ALA A 124 7.03 4.72 6.97
C ALA A 124 8.51 4.33 6.82
N PRO A 125 8.90 3.06 6.61
CA PRO A 125 10.32 2.70 6.50
C PRO A 125 11.11 3.48 5.44
N PRO A 126 10.71 3.51 4.15
CA PRO A 126 11.48 4.23 3.13
C PRO A 126 11.52 5.73 3.39
N ALA A 127 10.46 6.31 3.98
CA ALA A 127 10.41 7.72 4.29
C ALA A 127 11.34 8.09 5.47
N ILE A 128 11.36 7.29 6.54
CA ILE A 128 12.29 7.48 7.66
C ILE A 128 13.74 7.39 7.16
N ARG A 129 14.07 6.35 6.37
CA ARG A 129 15.43 6.20 5.81
C ARG A 129 15.85 7.37 4.94
N PHE A 130 14.91 7.90 4.16
CA PHE A 130 15.15 9.06 3.33
C PHE A 130 15.50 10.29 4.18
N LEU A 131 14.70 10.59 5.21
CA LEU A 131 14.97 11.73 6.09
C LEU A 131 16.24 11.57 6.94
N VAL A 132 16.57 10.34 7.37
CA VAL A 132 17.86 10.05 8.04
C VAL A 132 19.03 10.31 7.09
N LYS A 133 18.94 9.88 5.82
CA LYS A 133 19.99 10.08 4.83
C LYS A 133 20.21 11.56 4.48
N GLU A 134 19.14 12.35 4.45
CA GLU A 134 19.21 13.81 4.25
C GLU A 134 19.61 14.56 5.54
N GLY A 135 19.83 13.87 6.66
CA GLY A 135 20.26 14.47 7.94
C GLY A 135 19.15 15.25 8.66
N LEU A 136 17.88 15.02 8.32
CA LEU A 136 16.72 15.74 8.85
C LEU A 136 16.17 15.08 10.13
N ILE A 137 16.43 13.78 10.32
CA ILE A 137 16.04 13.01 11.51
C ILE A 137 17.28 12.29 12.06
N GLU A 138 17.27 12.04 13.37
CA GLU A 138 18.32 11.29 14.07
C GLU A 138 18.57 9.88 13.48
N PRO A 139 19.84 9.42 13.39
CA PRO A 139 20.17 8.09 12.89
C PRO A 139 19.49 6.95 13.65
N GLU A 140 19.13 7.15 14.93
CA GLU A 140 18.41 6.16 15.74
C GLU A 140 17.10 5.69 15.08
N ALA A 141 16.48 6.54 14.27
CA ALA A 141 15.24 6.27 13.56
C ALA A 141 15.35 5.09 12.57
N GLU A 142 16.56 4.72 12.12
CA GLU A 142 16.80 3.53 11.29
C GLU A 142 16.28 2.26 11.97
N THR A 143 16.40 2.17 13.29
CA THR A 143 15.89 1.04 14.08
C THR A 143 14.37 0.88 13.91
N THR A 144 13.66 2.01 13.85
CA THR A 144 12.21 2.03 13.63
C THR A 144 11.86 1.66 12.19
N ALA A 145 12.59 2.19 11.21
CA ALA A 145 12.42 1.83 9.81
C ALA A 145 12.62 0.33 9.58
N TRP A 146 13.70 -0.24 10.12
CA TRP A 146 14.00 -1.67 10.04
C TRP A 146 12.89 -2.54 10.61
N PHE A 147 12.41 -2.24 11.83
CA PHE A 147 11.34 -3.02 12.46
C PHE A 147 10.03 -2.93 11.67
N MET A 148 9.66 -1.72 11.23
CA MET A 148 8.42 -1.53 10.46
C MET A 148 8.49 -2.25 9.10
N GLU A 149 9.65 -2.25 8.45
CA GLU A 149 9.89 -3.03 7.24
C GLU A 149 9.79 -4.54 7.48
N LEU A 150 10.39 -5.05 8.56
CA LEU A 150 10.30 -6.47 8.92
C LEU A 150 8.84 -6.90 9.08
N VAL A 151 8.03 -6.11 9.79
CA VAL A 151 6.59 -6.37 9.98
C VAL A 151 5.83 -6.27 8.66
N SER A 152 6.16 -5.29 7.80
CA SER A 152 5.56 -5.13 6.47
C SER A 152 5.85 -6.33 5.56
N ARG A 153 7.10 -6.78 5.50
CA ARG A 153 7.53 -7.95 4.71
C ARG A 153 6.92 -9.24 5.25
N TRP A 154 6.88 -9.41 6.57
CA TRP A 154 6.17 -10.51 7.23
C TRP A 154 4.70 -10.54 6.80
N TYR A 155 3.99 -9.41 6.89
CA TYR A 155 2.58 -9.36 6.52
C TYR A 155 2.36 -9.67 5.03
N ALA A 156 3.21 -9.14 4.15
CA ALA A 156 3.13 -9.42 2.71
C ALA A 156 3.25 -10.93 2.39
N LEU A 157 4.13 -11.65 3.10
CA LEU A 157 4.26 -13.10 2.99
C LEU A 157 3.06 -13.84 3.59
N MET A 158 2.48 -13.33 4.69
CA MET A 158 1.33 -13.93 5.37
C MET A 158 -0.01 -13.65 4.66
N SER A 159 -0.07 -12.65 3.78
CA SER A 159 -1.26 -12.26 3.02
C SER A 159 -1.11 -12.45 1.50
N SER A 160 -0.22 -13.35 1.08
CA SER A 160 0.12 -13.53 -0.34
C SER A 160 -1.01 -14.17 -1.14
N ARG A 161 -1.51 -13.43 -2.14
CA ARG A 161 -2.63 -13.81 -3.02
C ARG A 161 -2.19 -14.29 -4.42
N HIS A 162 -0.97 -13.91 -4.83
CA HIS A 162 -0.48 -14.18 -6.17
C HIS A 162 0.63 -15.23 -6.15
N PRO A 163 0.68 -16.13 -7.15
CA PRO A 163 1.72 -17.15 -7.25
C PRO A 163 3.16 -16.61 -7.23
N THR A 164 3.36 -15.36 -7.66
CA THR A 164 4.68 -14.69 -7.67
C THR A 164 5.26 -14.41 -6.28
N MET A 165 4.40 -14.25 -5.28
CA MET A 165 4.78 -14.03 -3.87
C MET A 165 4.38 -15.23 -2.99
N ALA A 166 3.94 -16.32 -3.59
CA ALA A 166 3.54 -17.52 -2.86
C ALA A 166 4.78 -18.22 -2.31
N LEU A 167 4.61 -18.98 -1.22
CA LEU A 167 5.66 -19.89 -0.78
C LEU A 167 5.73 -21.04 -1.79
N SER A 168 6.77 -21.07 -2.62
CA SER A 168 6.92 -22.03 -3.70
C SER A 168 8.37 -22.47 -3.85
N ARG A 169 8.58 -23.75 -4.13
CA ARG A 169 9.91 -24.33 -4.37
C ARG A 169 10.43 -24.11 -5.79
N ARG A 170 9.63 -23.48 -6.66
CA ARG A 170 10.05 -23.13 -8.02
C ARG A 170 11.29 -22.23 -8.03
N ASN A 171 11.46 -21.39 -6.99
CA ASN A 171 12.67 -20.60 -6.78
C ASN A 171 13.14 -20.79 -5.34
N MET A 172 14.11 -21.68 -5.15
CA MET A 172 14.61 -22.04 -3.82
C MET A 172 15.23 -20.88 -3.05
N ALA A 173 15.89 -19.93 -3.73
CA ALA A 173 16.46 -18.75 -3.08
C ALA A 173 15.38 -17.82 -2.50
N LYS A 174 14.31 -17.56 -3.27
CA LYS A 174 13.17 -16.79 -2.77
C LYS A 174 12.42 -17.51 -1.65
N TYR A 175 12.34 -18.83 -1.75
CA TYR A 175 11.70 -19.67 -0.74
C TYR A 175 12.47 -19.65 0.58
N SER A 176 13.80 -19.86 0.57
CA SER A 176 14.63 -19.78 1.78
C SER A 176 14.57 -18.38 2.38
N GLU A 177 14.71 -17.33 1.57
CA GLU A 177 14.62 -15.94 2.01
C GLU A 177 13.27 -15.63 2.67
N ALA A 178 12.16 -16.16 2.13
CA ALA A 178 10.84 -15.99 2.73
C ALA A 178 10.74 -16.69 4.09
N LEU A 179 11.28 -17.91 4.24
CA LEU A 179 11.29 -18.63 5.50
C LEU A 179 12.19 -17.97 6.56
N ASP A 180 13.34 -17.45 6.14
CA ASP A 180 14.27 -16.74 7.00
C ASP A 180 13.63 -15.45 7.52
N ARG A 181 12.96 -14.69 6.65
CA ARG A 181 12.20 -13.49 7.05
C ARG A 181 11.07 -13.80 8.02
N LEU A 182 10.30 -14.87 7.77
CA LEU A 182 9.25 -15.30 8.69
C LEU A 182 9.83 -15.68 10.07
N SER A 183 10.94 -16.41 10.07
CA SER A 183 11.63 -16.83 11.29
C SER A 183 12.22 -15.64 12.06
N LEU A 184 12.84 -14.69 11.35
CA LEU A 184 13.36 -13.45 11.92
C LEU A 184 12.26 -12.60 12.55
N ALA A 185 11.13 -12.43 11.87
CA ALA A 185 9.98 -11.71 12.43
C ALA A 185 9.46 -12.38 13.71
N MET A 186 9.39 -13.72 13.70
CA MET A 186 8.97 -14.50 14.86
C MET A 186 9.92 -14.33 16.05
N GLU A 187 11.24 -14.41 15.84
CA GLU A 187 12.24 -14.30 16.90
C GLU A 187 12.36 -12.88 17.46
N THR A 188 12.35 -11.88 16.57
CA THR A 188 12.34 -10.46 16.95
C THR A 188 11.12 -10.16 17.83
N VAL A 189 9.94 -10.61 17.43
CA VAL A 189 8.70 -10.34 18.17
C VAL A 189 8.59 -11.15 19.47
N ARG A 190 9.21 -12.33 19.54
CA ARG A 190 9.32 -13.14 20.76
C ARG A 190 10.15 -12.44 21.83
N THR A 191 11.29 -11.89 21.44
CA THR A 191 12.29 -11.32 22.38
C THR A 191 12.04 -9.85 22.70
N MET A 192 11.42 -9.10 21.79
CA MET A 192 11.13 -7.69 22.01
C MET A 192 10.21 -7.44 23.23
N LYS A 193 10.37 -6.27 23.82
CA LYS A 193 9.54 -5.73 24.90
C LYS A 193 8.62 -4.64 24.32
N MET A 194 7.32 -4.75 24.58
CA MET A 194 6.32 -3.78 24.13
C MET A 194 5.87 -2.91 25.31
N GLY A 195 6.35 -1.67 25.36
CA GLY A 195 6.09 -0.72 26.43
C GLY A 195 6.84 -0.97 27.73
N VAL A 196 6.67 -0.05 28.69
CA VAL A 196 7.42 0.00 29.96
C VAL A 196 7.27 -1.28 30.79
N THR A 197 6.06 -1.82 30.89
CA THR A 197 5.76 -2.99 31.74
C THR A 197 6.18 -4.32 31.12
N SER A 198 6.71 -4.34 29.89
CA SER A 198 7.27 -5.52 29.20
C SER A 198 6.39 -6.79 29.23
N HIS A 199 5.08 -6.66 29.46
CA HIS A 199 4.15 -7.78 29.55
C HIS A 199 3.95 -8.45 28.19
N TRP A 200 3.82 -9.78 28.20
CA TRP A 200 3.51 -10.56 27.02
C TRP A 200 2.15 -10.17 26.43
N LYS A 201 2.14 -9.69 25.19
CA LYS A 201 0.94 -9.19 24.53
C LYS A 201 0.29 -10.27 23.65
N PRO A 202 -1.06 -10.28 23.52
CA PRO A 202 -1.75 -11.17 22.58
C PRO A 202 -1.33 -11.02 21.12
N SER A 203 -0.84 -9.84 20.70
CA SER A 203 -0.26 -9.62 19.37
C SER A 203 1.02 -10.42 19.15
N GLN A 204 1.89 -10.52 20.16
CA GLN A 204 3.10 -11.34 20.11
C GLN A 204 2.74 -12.82 19.97
N ALA A 205 1.86 -13.31 20.85
CA ALA A 205 1.36 -14.68 20.76
C ALA A 205 0.73 -15.00 19.40
N GLY A 206 -0.11 -14.09 18.87
CA GLY A 206 -0.74 -14.26 17.56
C GLY A 206 0.28 -14.35 16.42
N LEU A 207 1.31 -13.50 16.42
CA LEU A 207 2.36 -13.53 15.40
C LEU A 207 3.14 -14.84 15.44
N LEU A 208 3.51 -15.32 16.64
CA LEU A 208 4.19 -16.59 16.81
C LEU A 208 3.34 -17.77 16.31
N ILE A 209 2.06 -17.82 16.70
CA ILE A 209 1.12 -18.87 16.29
C ILE A 209 0.95 -18.89 14.77
N SER A 210 0.59 -17.76 14.18
CA SER A 210 0.33 -17.65 12.74
C SER A 210 1.56 -18.04 11.92
N THR A 211 2.73 -17.53 12.29
CA THR A 211 4.00 -17.84 11.62
C THR A 211 4.37 -19.31 11.77
N THR A 212 4.26 -19.89 12.97
CA THR A 212 4.53 -21.32 13.22
C THR A 212 3.63 -22.21 12.37
N VAL A 213 2.34 -21.88 12.28
CA VAL A 213 1.38 -22.60 11.43
C VAL A 213 1.80 -22.55 9.96
N VAL A 214 2.16 -21.39 9.42
CA VAL A 214 2.62 -21.27 8.03
C VAL A 214 3.91 -22.06 7.79
N LEU A 215 4.89 -21.97 8.70
CA LEU A 215 6.16 -22.70 8.60
C LEU A 215 5.98 -24.23 8.66
N ARG A 216 4.98 -24.73 9.38
CA ARG A 216 4.65 -26.17 9.43
C ARG A 216 3.79 -26.60 8.23
N LEU A 217 2.74 -25.85 7.90
CA LEU A 217 1.84 -26.16 6.79
C LEU A 217 2.56 -26.19 5.46
N GLN A 218 3.49 -25.26 5.22
CA GLN A 218 4.25 -25.25 3.99
C GLN A 218 5.08 -26.53 3.83
N LYS A 219 5.66 -27.09 4.92
CA LYS A 219 6.36 -28.39 4.85
C LYS A 219 5.38 -29.49 4.51
N VAL A 220 4.28 -29.60 5.26
CA VAL A 220 3.27 -30.65 5.02
C VAL A 220 2.76 -30.61 3.58
N LEU A 221 2.36 -29.43 3.08
CA LEU A 221 1.76 -29.30 1.76
C LEU A 221 2.80 -29.45 0.62
N LEU A 222 3.99 -28.88 0.77
CA LEU A 222 4.99 -28.92 -0.30
C LEU A 222 5.83 -30.21 -0.28
N ASP A 223 6.16 -30.77 0.89
CA ASP A 223 6.93 -32.01 1.03
C ASP A 223 6.05 -33.26 0.94
N ASN A 224 5.00 -33.34 1.78
CA ASN A 224 4.27 -34.59 1.97
C ASN A 224 3.14 -34.77 0.96
N GLU A 225 2.48 -33.68 0.56
CA GLU A 225 1.31 -33.72 -0.34
C GLU A 225 1.64 -33.31 -1.79
N GLY A 226 2.87 -32.83 -2.06
CA GLY A 226 3.35 -32.52 -3.42
C GLY A 226 2.74 -31.29 -4.09
N TYR A 227 2.26 -30.30 -3.33
CA TYR A 227 1.78 -29.04 -3.89
C TYR A 227 2.92 -28.16 -4.44
N ASP A 228 2.68 -27.43 -5.52
CA ASP A 228 3.69 -26.53 -6.15
C ASP A 228 3.97 -25.26 -5.32
N PHE A 229 2.94 -24.72 -4.68
CA PHE A 229 3.00 -23.47 -3.94
C PHE A 229 1.86 -23.35 -2.93
N LEU A 230 2.07 -22.52 -1.90
CA LEU A 230 1.10 -22.19 -0.87
C LEU A 230 0.73 -20.71 -0.92
N LEU A 231 -0.56 -20.42 -1.10
CA LEU A 231 -1.14 -19.08 -0.96
C LEU A 231 -1.61 -18.85 0.47
N THR A 232 -0.79 -18.15 1.25
CA THR A 232 -1.06 -17.82 2.66
C THR A 232 -2.31 -16.96 2.84
N SER A 233 -2.73 -16.20 1.83
CA SER A 233 -3.99 -15.43 1.89
C SER A 233 -5.23 -16.30 2.09
N ARG A 234 -5.16 -17.60 1.78
CA ARG A 234 -6.27 -18.55 1.99
C ARG A 234 -6.42 -18.97 3.45
N LEU A 235 -5.44 -18.65 4.30
CA LEU A 235 -5.47 -18.89 5.74
C LEU A 235 -6.07 -17.70 6.53
N LEU A 236 -6.44 -16.63 5.82
CA LEU A 236 -7.08 -15.44 6.37
C LEU A 236 -8.59 -15.62 6.49
N GLN A 237 -9.20 -14.88 7.42
CA GLN A 237 -10.66 -14.82 7.57
C GLN A 237 -11.32 -13.74 6.70
N ASP A 238 -10.57 -13.12 5.77
CA ASP A 238 -11.07 -12.10 4.83
C ASP A 238 -12.31 -12.56 4.07
N CYS A 239 -12.37 -13.84 3.68
CA CYS A 239 -13.54 -14.40 2.97
C CYS A 239 -14.81 -14.34 3.82
N LEU A 240 -14.69 -14.55 5.14
CA LEU A 240 -15.81 -14.47 6.08
C LEU A 240 -16.21 -13.02 6.33
N GLU A 241 -15.25 -12.10 6.45
CA GLU A 241 -15.53 -10.66 6.59
C GLU A 241 -16.18 -10.07 5.33
N ASN A 242 -15.79 -10.54 4.15
CA ASN A 242 -16.43 -10.19 2.89
C ASN A 242 -17.87 -10.70 2.82
N LEU A 243 -18.14 -11.93 3.30
CA LEU A 243 -19.51 -12.43 3.42
C LEU A 243 -20.36 -11.55 4.36
N PHE A 244 -19.82 -11.14 5.50
CA PHE A 244 -20.52 -10.20 6.39
C PHE A 244 -20.80 -8.86 5.70
N SER A 245 -19.89 -8.39 4.85
CA SER A 245 -20.08 -7.17 4.08
C SER A 245 -21.23 -7.33 3.08
N VAL A 246 -21.29 -8.44 2.35
CA VAL A 246 -22.40 -8.75 1.42
C VAL A 246 -23.74 -8.79 2.15
N VAL A 247 -23.81 -9.43 3.32
CA VAL A 247 -25.04 -9.44 4.13
C VAL A 247 -25.42 -8.01 4.56
N ARG A 248 -24.43 -7.20 4.96
CA ARG A 248 -24.66 -5.81 5.39
C ARG A 248 -25.03 -4.86 4.26
N LEU A 249 -24.78 -5.21 2.99
CA LEU A 249 -25.27 -4.45 1.83
C LEU A 249 -26.80 -4.51 1.75
N MET A 250 -27.41 -5.65 2.08
CA MET A 250 -28.87 -5.77 2.14
C MET A 250 -29.44 -4.94 3.28
N LYS A 251 -28.81 -5.03 4.46
CA LYS A 251 -29.20 -4.26 5.64
C LYS A 251 -27.98 -4.00 6.54
N PRO A 252 -27.59 -2.74 6.81
CA PRO A 252 -26.36 -2.43 7.54
C PRO A 252 -26.24 -3.06 8.94
N VAL A 253 -27.39 -3.22 9.62
CA VAL A 253 -27.52 -3.86 10.93
C VAL A 253 -28.63 -4.92 10.84
N PRO A 254 -28.31 -6.14 10.37
CA PRO A 254 -29.30 -7.21 10.22
C PRO A 254 -29.62 -7.84 11.58
N ASN A 255 -30.88 -8.21 11.80
CA ASN A 255 -31.23 -9.09 12.93
C ASN A 255 -30.92 -10.57 12.57
N ALA A 256 -31.13 -11.50 13.50
CA ALA A 256 -30.84 -12.91 13.28
C ALA A 256 -31.67 -13.54 12.13
N TYR A 257 -32.91 -13.09 11.94
CA TYR A 257 -33.78 -13.55 10.85
C TYR A 257 -33.30 -13.02 9.50
N ASP A 258 -32.96 -11.73 9.42
CA ASP A 258 -32.38 -11.09 8.24
C ASP A 258 -31.09 -11.80 7.82
N LEU A 259 -30.21 -12.12 8.78
CA LEU A 259 -28.98 -12.87 8.53
C LEU A 259 -29.28 -14.25 7.95
N LYS A 260 -30.24 -14.99 8.52
CA LYS A 260 -30.65 -16.31 8.02
C LYS A 260 -31.17 -16.23 6.58
N LEU A 261 -32.02 -15.24 6.29
CA LEU A 261 -32.55 -15.04 4.93
C LEU A 261 -31.46 -14.65 3.94
N ALA A 262 -30.59 -13.71 4.31
CA ALA A 262 -29.46 -13.29 3.49
C ALA A 262 -28.52 -14.45 3.18
N LEU A 263 -28.19 -15.27 4.19
CA LEU A 263 -27.36 -16.47 3.99
C LEU A 263 -28.03 -17.50 3.08
N ARG A 264 -29.35 -17.70 3.20
CA ARG A 264 -30.09 -18.58 2.30
C ARG A 264 -30.02 -18.07 0.86
N LEU A 265 -30.22 -16.76 0.65
CA LEU A 265 -30.16 -16.16 -0.67
C LEU A 265 -28.75 -16.25 -1.27
N VAL A 266 -27.70 -15.93 -0.50
CA VAL A 266 -26.31 -16.05 -0.94
C VAL A 266 -25.95 -17.50 -1.26
N SER A 267 -26.43 -18.46 -0.47
CA SER A 267 -26.18 -19.89 -0.74
C SER A 267 -26.82 -20.32 -2.05
N VAL A 268 -28.08 -19.93 -2.31
CA VAL A 268 -28.78 -20.27 -3.55
C VAL A 268 -28.12 -19.57 -4.75
N SER A 269 -27.76 -18.28 -4.64
CA SER A 269 -27.18 -17.52 -5.74
C SER A 269 -25.80 -18.04 -6.18
N GLN A 270 -25.04 -18.68 -5.28
CA GLN A 270 -23.76 -19.32 -5.63
C GLN A 270 -23.92 -20.50 -6.61
N PHE A 271 -25.08 -21.17 -6.61
CA PHE A 271 -25.36 -22.32 -7.48
C PHE A 271 -26.30 -21.97 -8.66
N LEU A 272 -26.96 -20.82 -8.62
CA LEU A 272 -27.72 -20.29 -9.75
C LEU A 272 -26.77 -19.62 -10.75
N GLN A 273 -26.18 -20.43 -11.63
CA GLN A 273 -25.56 -19.94 -12.85
C GLN A 273 -26.50 -20.21 -14.02
N THR A 274 -26.67 -19.24 -14.91
CA THR A 274 -27.32 -19.50 -16.20
C THR A 274 -26.45 -20.50 -16.97
N PRO A 275 -27.00 -21.63 -17.43
CA PRO A 275 -26.23 -22.60 -18.21
C PRO A 275 -25.68 -21.93 -19.47
N ARG A 276 -24.37 -22.03 -19.72
CA ARG A 276 -23.75 -21.53 -20.97
C ARG A 276 -24.31 -22.20 -22.23
N THR A 277 -25.01 -23.32 -22.07
CA THR A 277 -25.61 -24.14 -23.13
C THR A 277 -27.11 -23.88 -23.31
N SER A 278 -27.71 -22.86 -22.69
CA SER A 278 -29.11 -22.57 -22.97
C SER A 278 -29.25 -22.07 -24.40
N SER A 279 -30.12 -22.69 -25.19
CA SER A 279 -30.42 -22.32 -26.58
C SER A 279 -31.20 -21.01 -26.74
N TYR A 280 -31.39 -20.28 -25.64
CA TYR A 280 -32.02 -18.97 -25.62
C TYR A 280 -30.91 -17.92 -25.56
N GLU A 281 -30.96 -16.93 -26.44
CA GLU A 281 -30.14 -15.72 -26.31
C GLU A 281 -30.35 -15.15 -24.91
N LEU A 282 -29.28 -14.68 -24.27
CA LEU A 282 -29.42 -13.87 -23.07
C LEU A 282 -30.34 -12.72 -23.46
N ASP A 283 -31.47 -12.60 -22.78
CA ASP A 283 -32.43 -11.52 -22.99
C ASP A 283 -31.69 -10.22 -22.66
N ASP A 284 -31.15 -9.54 -23.67
CA ASP A 284 -30.49 -8.22 -23.64
C ASP A 284 -31.51 -7.12 -23.29
N ARG A 285 -32.46 -7.41 -22.41
CA ARG A 285 -33.29 -6.38 -21.80
C ARG A 285 -32.40 -5.61 -20.85
N GLU A 286 -31.88 -4.49 -21.37
CA GLU A 286 -31.60 -3.34 -20.54
C GLU A 286 -32.79 -3.14 -19.60
N TYR A 287 -32.55 -3.24 -18.29
CA TYR A 287 -33.55 -2.81 -17.33
C TYR A 287 -33.91 -1.35 -17.69
N LEU A 288 -35.20 -1.06 -17.89
CA LEU A 288 -35.74 0.27 -18.27
C LEU A 288 -35.23 1.42 -17.39
N VAL A 289 -34.67 1.09 -16.23
CA VAL A 289 -33.90 1.99 -15.38
C VAL A 289 -32.63 1.24 -14.94
N ASP A 290 -31.51 1.48 -15.63
CA ASP A 290 -30.21 1.18 -15.06
C ASP A 290 -29.86 2.26 -14.03
N LEU A 291 -30.28 2.04 -12.78
CA LEU A 291 -30.06 2.93 -11.64
C LEU A 291 -28.55 3.19 -11.38
N LEU A 292 -27.66 2.43 -12.04
CA LEU A 292 -26.21 2.51 -11.92
C LEU A 292 -25.51 2.89 -13.24
N SER A 293 -26.26 3.10 -14.33
CA SER A 293 -25.69 3.66 -15.56
C SER A 293 -25.26 5.10 -15.29
N HIS A 294 -23.95 5.31 -15.16
CA HIS A 294 -23.40 6.64 -15.30
C HIS A 294 -23.64 7.08 -16.73
N GLY A 295 -24.69 7.89 -16.94
CA GLY A 295 -24.91 8.57 -18.21
C GLY A 295 -23.60 9.18 -18.67
N LYS A 296 -23.11 8.75 -19.84
CA LYS A 296 -21.98 9.40 -20.51
C LYS A 296 -22.40 10.84 -20.77
N LYS A 297 -22.00 11.76 -19.88
CA LYS A 297 -22.05 13.19 -20.19
C LYS A 297 -21.19 13.37 -21.45
N GLN A 298 -21.82 13.75 -22.55
CA GLN A 298 -21.11 14.34 -23.68
C GLN A 298 -20.29 15.51 -23.14
N CYS A 299 -18.98 15.43 -23.33
CA CYS A 299 -18.06 16.48 -22.91
C CYS A 299 -18.26 17.65 -23.87
N VAL A 300 -18.99 18.68 -23.42
CA VAL A 300 -19.09 19.96 -24.13
C VAL A 300 -17.67 20.49 -24.35
N GLU A 301 -17.40 21.06 -25.53
CA GLU A 301 -16.16 21.76 -25.84
C GLU A 301 -16.04 22.97 -24.91
N ASN A 302 -15.46 22.77 -23.73
CA ASN A 302 -15.19 23.85 -22.81
C ASN A 302 -14.00 24.68 -23.33
N GLU A 303 -14.20 25.99 -23.41
CA GLU A 303 -13.18 27.01 -23.69
C GLU A 303 -11.91 26.77 -22.85
N ILE A 304 -10.75 26.92 -23.50
CA ILE A 304 -9.45 26.89 -22.84
C ILE A 304 -9.24 28.29 -22.26
N GLU A 305 -9.21 28.38 -20.94
CA GLU A 305 -8.78 29.62 -20.28
C GLU A 305 -7.25 29.72 -20.45
N GLU A 306 -6.78 30.77 -21.11
CA GLU A 306 -5.36 31.05 -21.27
C GLU A 306 -4.76 31.46 -19.92
N ILE A 307 -3.64 30.83 -19.58
CA ILE A 307 -2.79 31.25 -18.46
C ILE A 307 -1.92 32.38 -19.02
N ASP A 308 -1.92 33.55 -18.37
CA ASP A 308 -1.08 34.68 -18.75
C ASP A 308 0.33 34.51 -18.17
N ASP A 309 1.29 34.24 -19.05
CA ASP A 309 2.68 33.93 -18.69
C ASP A 309 3.48 35.21 -18.35
N SER A 310 2.92 36.39 -18.67
CA SER A 310 3.58 37.69 -18.55
C SER A 310 3.86 38.11 -17.10
N GLU A 311 3.17 37.50 -16.13
CA GLU A 311 3.24 37.80 -14.70
C GLU A 311 4.11 36.78 -13.91
N ILE A 312 4.64 35.74 -14.56
CA ILE A 312 5.55 34.75 -13.94
C ILE A 312 6.95 35.36 -13.88
N LEU A 313 7.17 36.20 -12.87
CA LEU A 313 8.41 36.98 -12.72
C LEU A 313 9.57 36.16 -12.13
N PHE A 314 9.29 35.07 -11.40
CA PHE A 314 10.29 34.24 -10.75
C PHE A 314 9.85 32.76 -10.73
N LEU A 315 10.74 31.86 -11.19
CA LEU A 315 10.65 30.42 -10.96
C LEU A 315 11.50 30.10 -9.73
N GLU A 316 10.91 29.53 -8.70
CA GLU A 316 11.66 29.02 -7.56
C GLU A 316 12.36 27.72 -7.94
N GLU A 317 13.66 27.64 -7.68
CA GLU A 317 14.41 26.42 -7.93
C GLU A 317 14.01 25.33 -6.94
N LEU A 318 13.67 24.15 -7.47
CA LEU A 318 13.30 23.00 -6.65
C LEU A 318 14.46 22.52 -5.77
N SER A 319 14.15 22.20 -4.52
CA SER A 319 15.12 21.60 -3.62
C SER A 319 15.57 20.22 -4.12
N SER A 320 16.75 19.77 -3.68
CA SER A 320 17.23 18.41 -3.94
C SER A 320 16.21 17.34 -3.52
N THR A 321 15.52 17.55 -2.39
CA THR A 321 14.51 16.61 -1.89
C THR A 321 13.28 16.52 -2.80
N GLU A 322 12.81 17.66 -3.32
CA GLU A 322 11.68 17.70 -4.25
C GLU A 322 12.03 17.06 -5.59
N CYS A 323 13.27 17.24 -6.05
CA CYS A 323 13.77 16.57 -7.25
C CYS A 323 13.78 15.04 -7.08
N GLN A 324 14.12 14.52 -5.90
CA GLN A 324 14.04 13.08 -5.60
C GLN A 324 12.60 12.55 -5.56
N ILE A 325 11.66 13.32 -5.02
CA ILE A 325 10.23 12.99 -5.03
C ILE A 325 9.69 12.99 -6.47
N LEU A 326 10.05 14.02 -7.24
CA LEU A 326 9.65 14.17 -8.63
C LEU A 326 10.23 13.07 -9.51
N PHE A 327 11.47 12.62 -9.25
CA PHE A 327 12.06 11.47 -9.93
C PHE A 327 11.27 10.19 -9.70
N TYR A 328 10.83 9.93 -8.46
CA TYR A 328 9.93 8.80 -8.14
C TYR A 328 8.56 8.92 -8.84
N LEU A 329 7.96 10.11 -8.84
CA LEU A 329 6.71 10.37 -9.56
C LEU A 329 6.88 10.23 -11.07
N GLY A 330 8.01 10.64 -11.61
CA GLY A 330 8.40 10.46 -13.02
C GLY A 330 8.39 8.99 -13.41
N GLY A 331 8.94 8.11 -12.58
CA GLY A 331 8.88 6.66 -12.78
C GLY A 331 7.44 6.14 -12.87
N PHE A 332 6.55 6.65 -12.03
CA PHE A 332 5.11 6.32 -12.08
C PHE A 332 4.43 6.83 -13.35
N ILE A 333 4.74 8.05 -13.80
CA ILE A 333 4.23 8.61 -15.07
C ILE A 333 4.70 7.75 -16.25
N LEU A 334 6.00 7.43 -16.29
CA LEU A 334 6.60 6.60 -17.33
C LEU A 334 6.01 5.19 -17.38
N LYS A 335 5.72 4.57 -16.23
CA LYS A 335 5.02 3.27 -16.19
C LYS A 335 3.71 3.27 -16.96
N GLY A 336 2.97 4.37 -16.89
CA GLY A 336 1.74 4.55 -17.65
C GLY A 336 2.00 4.81 -19.14
N LEU A 337 3.03 5.59 -19.46
CA LEU A 337 3.40 6.02 -20.80
C LEU A 337 4.00 4.87 -21.63
N LEU A 338 4.86 4.04 -21.05
CA LEU A 338 5.52 2.88 -21.68
C LEU A 338 4.53 1.81 -22.17
N LYS A 339 3.31 1.76 -21.60
CA LYS A 339 2.22 0.91 -22.10
C LYS A 339 1.64 1.39 -23.42
N SER A 340 1.72 2.69 -23.69
CA SER A 340 1.17 3.33 -24.89
C SER A 340 2.21 3.46 -26.01
N VAL A 341 3.49 3.62 -25.65
CA VAL A 341 4.59 3.68 -26.63
C VAL A 341 4.93 2.28 -27.14
N LYS A 342 4.98 2.09 -28.46
CA LYS A 342 5.33 0.81 -29.09
C LYS A 342 6.77 0.75 -29.61
N CYS A 343 7.35 1.88 -29.99
CA CYS A 343 8.72 1.98 -30.52
C CYS A 343 9.76 1.62 -29.45
N ALA A 344 10.74 0.77 -29.80
CA ALA A 344 11.77 0.28 -28.88
C ALA A 344 12.81 1.37 -28.54
N GLU A 345 13.34 2.06 -29.54
CA GLU A 345 14.30 3.17 -29.35
C GLU A 345 13.75 4.25 -28.43
N CYS A 346 12.49 4.63 -28.68
CA CYS A 346 11.78 5.61 -27.88
C CYS A 346 11.46 5.11 -26.46
N LYS A 347 11.44 3.79 -26.18
CA LYS A 347 11.35 3.27 -24.81
C LYS A 347 12.69 3.36 -24.08
N GLU A 348 13.79 3.00 -24.76
CA GLU A 348 15.13 3.04 -24.19
C GLU A 348 15.53 4.48 -23.82
N GLY A 349 15.29 5.46 -24.69
CA GLY A 349 15.61 6.87 -24.41
C GLY A 349 14.81 7.52 -23.27
N LEU A 350 13.71 6.91 -22.83
CA LEU A 350 12.91 7.37 -21.69
C LEU A 350 13.35 6.75 -20.37
N LEU A 351 14.05 5.62 -20.42
CA LEU A 351 14.51 4.88 -19.26
C LEU A 351 15.91 5.35 -18.87
N GLY A 352 16.11 5.60 -17.59
CA GLY A 352 17.39 5.91 -16.98
C GLY A 352 17.90 4.77 -16.11
N THR A 353 18.93 5.05 -15.32
CA THR A 353 19.56 4.09 -14.41
C THR A 353 19.38 4.49 -12.95
N ALA A 354 19.54 3.52 -12.05
CA ALA A 354 19.53 3.73 -10.60
C ALA A 354 20.73 4.55 -10.08
N THR A 355 21.70 4.87 -10.93
CA THR A 355 22.89 5.67 -10.59
C THR A 355 22.65 7.18 -10.70
N SER A 356 21.43 7.62 -11.02
CA SER A 356 21.07 9.03 -11.04
C SER A 356 21.18 9.65 -9.64
N GLU A 357 21.59 10.92 -9.56
CA GLU A 357 21.67 11.68 -8.31
C GLU A 357 20.34 11.72 -7.55
N TYR A 358 19.21 11.68 -8.28
CA TYR A 358 17.86 11.74 -7.71
C TYR A 358 17.23 10.36 -7.41
N ALA A 359 17.96 9.26 -7.64
CA ALA A 359 17.40 7.90 -7.55
C ALA A 359 17.20 7.40 -6.11
N SER A 360 17.76 8.08 -5.11
CA SER A 360 17.85 7.61 -3.73
C SER A 360 16.49 7.27 -3.11
N LEU A 361 15.49 8.15 -3.18
CA LEU A 361 14.13 7.84 -2.69
C LEU A 361 13.47 6.67 -3.45
N THR A 362 13.71 6.57 -4.76
CA THR A 362 13.13 5.49 -5.58
C THR A 362 13.74 4.15 -5.19
N ALA A 363 15.06 4.08 -5.00
CA ALA A 363 15.76 2.89 -4.52
C ALA A 363 15.25 2.44 -3.14
N LEU A 364 15.02 3.38 -2.22
CA LEU A 364 14.49 3.06 -0.88
C LEU A 364 13.07 2.48 -0.93
N LYS A 365 12.26 2.85 -1.93
CA LYS A 365 10.89 2.35 -2.11
C LYS A 365 10.82 1.00 -2.83
N GLU A 366 11.93 0.47 -3.33
CA GLU A 366 11.94 -0.86 -3.95
C GLU A 366 11.67 -1.96 -2.90
N TYR A 367 10.79 -2.90 -3.24
CA TYR A 367 10.49 -4.02 -2.35
C TYR A 367 11.65 -5.02 -2.22
N VAL A 368 12.39 -5.23 -3.32
CA VAL A 368 13.62 -6.02 -3.38
C VAL A 368 14.74 -5.03 -3.62
N CYS A 369 15.71 -4.97 -2.71
CA CYS A 369 16.90 -4.14 -2.87
C CYS A 369 17.59 -4.52 -4.19
N ASP A 370 17.89 -3.51 -5.01
CA ASP A 370 18.51 -3.67 -6.34
C ASP A 370 17.73 -4.57 -7.30
N GLY A 371 16.42 -4.69 -7.09
CA GLY A 371 15.56 -5.54 -7.90
C GLY A 371 15.23 -4.94 -9.27
N GLY A 372 15.41 -3.62 -9.45
CA GLY A 372 15.12 -2.93 -10.72
C GLY A 372 13.65 -3.04 -11.13
N ASN A 373 12.75 -3.11 -10.14
CA ASN A 373 11.31 -3.29 -10.39
C ASN A 373 10.60 -1.95 -10.59
N LEU A 374 11.17 -0.87 -10.05
CA LEU A 374 10.70 0.48 -10.30
C LEU A 374 11.35 1.03 -11.57
N ILE A 375 10.64 1.96 -12.22
CA ILE A 375 11.10 2.60 -13.44
C ILE A 375 11.85 3.86 -13.06
N TYR A 376 13.08 3.99 -13.57
CA TYR A 376 13.94 5.15 -13.39
C TYR A 376 13.83 6.04 -14.63
N PRO A 377 13.44 7.33 -14.48
CA PRO A 377 13.45 8.27 -15.60
C PRO A 377 14.86 8.55 -16.14
N SER A 378 14.98 8.78 -17.45
CA SER A 378 16.21 9.31 -18.05
C SER A 378 16.46 10.76 -17.63
N ALA A 379 17.72 11.22 -17.73
CA ALA A 379 18.10 12.58 -17.35
C ALA A 379 17.31 13.66 -18.12
N GLY A 380 17.02 13.41 -19.41
CA GLY A 380 16.19 14.29 -20.22
C GLY A 380 14.74 14.39 -19.70
N VAL A 381 14.15 13.26 -19.30
CA VAL A 381 12.80 13.23 -18.71
C VAL A 381 12.80 13.96 -17.36
N MET A 382 13.80 13.72 -16.51
CA MET A 382 13.90 14.38 -15.22
C MET A 382 14.00 15.90 -15.36
N LYS A 383 14.81 16.39 -16.31
CA LYS A 383 14.93 17.82 -16.58
C LYS A 383 13.60 18.43 -17.04
N THR A 384 12.90 17.78 -17.98
CA THR A 384 11.55 18.21 -18.38
C THR A 384 10.56 18.22 -17.22
N LEU A 385 10.60 17.23 -16.33
CA LEU A 385 9.73 17.20 -15.16
C LEU A 385 10.08 18.34 -14.18
N LYS A 386 11.37 18.62 -13.95
CA LYS A 386 11.84 19.76 -13.13
C LYS A 386 11.27 21.06 -13.69
N ASP A 387 11.43 21.29 -14.99
CA ASP A 387 10.91 22.48 -15.68
C ASP A 387 9.38 22.58 -15.48
N TYR A 388 8.63 21.48 -15.63
CA TYR A 388 7.17 21.49 -15.45
C TYR A 388 6.74 21.78 -14.01
N GLU A 389 7.48 21.27 -13.02
CA GLU A 389 7.14 21.49 -11.61
C GLU A 389 7.44 22.92 -11.17
N GLU A 390 8.55 23.52 -11.59
CA GLU A 390 8.85 24.94 -11.33
C GLU A 390 7.77 25.86 -11.92
N HIS A 391 7.28 25.54 -13.12
CA HIS A 391 6.20 26.30 -13.72
C HIS A 391 4.85 26.02 -13.05
N PHE A 392 4.60 24.80 -12.56
CA PHE A 392 3.38 24.49 -11.82
C PHE A 392 3.34 25.19 -10.45
N THR A 393 4.44 25.18 -9.71
CA THR A 393 4.54 25.87 -8.40
C THR A 393 4.37 27.37 -8.57
N ALA A 394 4.97 27.96 -9.60
CA ALA A 394 4.75 29.36 -9.95
C ALA A 394 3.26 29.62 -10.23
N ILE A 395 2.59 28.86 -11.11
CA ILE A 395 1.15 29.07 -11.33
C ILE A 395 0.39 28.98 -10.01
N ASN A 396 0.68 28.00 -9.17
CA ASN A 396 -0.02 27.83 -7.90
C ASN A 396 0.19 29.02 -6.93
N SER A 397 1.40 29.54 -6.79
CA SER A 397 1.69 30.68 -5.91
C SER A 397 0.93 31.94 -6.34
N TRP A 398 0.78 32.16 -7.65
CA TRP A 398 0.13 33.35 -8.21
C TRP A 398 -1.38 33.18 -8.40
N CYS A 399 -1.88 31.95 -8.53
CA CYS A 399 -3.26 31.63 -8.91
C CYS A 399 -3.96 30.66 -7.95
N THR A 400 -3.75 30.83 -6.64
CA THR A 400 -4.29 29.94 -5.58
C THR A 400 -5.81 29.73 -5.70
N ASP A 401 -6.58 30.74 -6.11
CA ASP A 401 -8.02 30.62 -6.36
C ASP A 401 -8.40 30.30 -7.81
N LYS A 402 -7.51 30.52 -8.80
CA LYS A 402 -7.87 30.34 -10.22
C LYS A 402 -7.85 28.86 -10.66
N ILE A 403 -6.89 28.03 -10.25
CA ILE A 403 -6.83 26.62 -10.71
C ILE A 403 -8.10 25.85 -10.31
N ILE A 404 -8.65 26.12 -9.12
CA ILE A 404 -9.86 25.48 -8.60
C ILE A 404 -11.13 26.02 -9.28
N THR A 405 -11.12 27.29 -9.70
CA THR A 405 -12.27 27.94 -10.34
C THR A 405 -12.29 27.83 -11.87
N MET A 406 -11.18 27.40 -12.48
CA MET A 406 -11.06 27.14 -13.91
C MET A 406 -12.09 26.11 -14.41
N LYS A 407 -12.70 26.39 -15.57
CA LYS A 407 -13.66 25.45 -16.19
C LYS A 407 -12.99 24.19 -16.75
N SER A 408 -11.73 24.28 -17.18
CA SER A 408 -11.01 23.19 -17.85
C SER A 408 -9.53 23.07 -17.42
N PRO A 409 -9.23 22.91 -16.11
CA PRO A 409 -7.88 23.08 -15.55
C PRO A 409 -6.83 22.14 -16.16
N VAL A 410 -7.22 20.91 -16.51
CA VAL A 410 -6.30 19.95 -17.17
C VAL A 410 -5.91 20.43 -18.57
N ARG A 411 -6.86 20.96 -19.36
CA ARG A 411 -6.60 21.41 -20.73
C ARG A 411 -5.77 22.68 -20.74
N SER A 412 -6.14 23.66 -19.90
CA SER A 412 -5.40 24.90 -19.75
C SER A 412 -3.96 24.66 -19.27
N LEU A 413 -3.77 23.83 -18.25
CA LEU A 413 -2.43 23.49 -17.76
C LEU A 413 -1.61 22.72 -18.81
N THR A 414 -2.23 21.81 -19.55
CA THR A 414 -1.53 21.08 -20.63
C THR A 414 -1.13 22.01 -21.77
N ALA A 415 -2.00 22.95 -22.15
CA ALA A 415 -1.72 23.94 -23.19
C ALA A 415 -0.56 24.85 -22.77
N TYR A 416 -0.57 25.34 -21.53
CA TYR A 416 0.52 26.15 -20.97
C TYR A 416 1.84 25.37 -20.90
N LEU A 417 1.85 24.20 -20.25
CA LEU A 417 3.07 23.38 -20.12
C LEU A 417 3.61 22.92 -21.48
N SER A 418 2.77 22.86 -22.52
CA SER A 418 3.24 22.53 -23.87
C SER A 418 4.09 23.63 -24.53
N LYS A 419 3.99 24.88 -24.04
CA LYS A 419 4.77 26.06 -24.46
C LYS A 419 6.11 26.17 -23.71
N VAL A 420 6.25 25.51 -22.56
CA VAL A 420 7.47 25.51 -21.74
C VAL A 420 8.64 24.85 -22.48
N HIS A 421 9.87 25.32 -22.22
CA HIS A 421 11.08 24.83 -22.85
C HIS A 421 11.23 23.31 -22.73
N ARG A 422 11.41 22.61 -23.85
CA ARG A 422 11.51 21.15 -23.91
C ARG A 422 12.96 20.71 -23.95
N SER A 423 13.44 20.16 -22.83
CA SER A 423 14.73 19.48 -22.75
C SER A 423 14.85 18.36 -23.80
N ARG A 424 16.00 18.22 -24.48
CA ARG A 424 16.20 17.23 -25.56
C ARG A 424 16.05 15.80 -25.04
N LEU A 425 14.95 15.14 -25.38
CA LEU A 425 14.77 13.71 -25.15
C LEU A 425 15.49 12.90 -26.23
N GLU A 426 16.12 11.79 -25.84
CA GLU A 426 16.77 10.81 -26.74
C GLU A 426 15.74 9.88 -27.39
N VAL A 427 14.76 10.49 -28.05
CA VAL A 427 13.64 9.80 -28.69
C VAL A 427 13.69 10.02 -30.20
N CYS A 428 13.20 9.01 -30.92
CA CYS A 428 13.01 9.02 -32.36
C CYS A 428 12.22 10.26 -32.84
N THR A 429 12.67 10.91 -33.93
CA THR A 429 12.15 12.21 -34.41
C THR A 429 10.65 12.19 -34.69
N ASP A 430 10.16 11.06 -35.19
CA ASP A 430 8.78 10.91 -35.64
C ASP A 430 7.79 10.81 -34.47
N HIS A 431 8.22 10.26 -33.33
CA HIS A 431 7.37 10.10 -32.13
C HIS A 431 7.64 11.14 -31.05
N LYS A 432 8.64 12.01 -31.25
CA LYS A 432 9.08 13.00 -30.26
C LYS A 432 7.93 13.87 -29.76
N GLU A 433 7.19 14.49 -30.67
CA GLU A 433 6.06 15.37 -30.33
C GLU A 433 4.91 14.62 -29.63
N ALA A 434 4.61 13.40 -30.08
CA ALA A 434 3.61 12.56 -29.43
C ALA A 434 4.01 12.20 -28.00
N ILE A 435 5.29 11.87 -27.75
CA ILE A 435 5.80 11.54 -26.42
C ILE A 435 5.74 12.74 -25.48
N TYR A 436 6.14 13.95 -25.93
CA TYR A 436 6.00 15.15 -25.11
C TYR A 436 4.54 15.43 -24.77
N SER A 437 3.64 15.40 -25.76
CA SER A 437 2.21 15.62 -25.53
C SER A 437 1.65 14.66 -24.47
N MET A 438 1.99 13.37 -24.57
CA MET A 438 1.58 12.36 -23.59
C MET A 438 2.21 12.57 -22.22
N LEU A 439 3.48 12.99 -22.15
CA LEU A 439 4.18 13.27 -20.89
C LEU A 439 3.54 14.47 -20.19
N THR A 440 3.31 15.57 -20.90
CA THR A 440 2.67 16.80 -20.41
C THR A 440 1.26 16.52 -19.90
N GLU A 441 0.43 15.83 -20.68
CA GLU A 441 -0.95 15.51 -20.28
C GLU A 441 -1.00 14.63 -19.01
N ARG A 442 -0.12 13.63 -18.92
CA ARG A 442 -0.04 12.74 -17.76
C ARG A 442 0.50 13.45 -16.51
N TYR A 443 1.52 14.30 -16.67
CA TYR A 443 2.06 15.12 -15.60
C TYR A 443 0.98 16.09 -15.08
N ALA A 444 0.35 16.88 -15.97
CA ALA A 444 -0.70 17.83 -15.62
C ALA A 444 -1.85 17.18 -14.85
N ARG A 445 -2.33 16.00 -15.31
CA ARG A 445 -3.36 15.24 -14.61
C ARG A 445 -2.92 14.76 -13.23
N LEU A 446 -1.71 14.21 -13.12
CA LEU A 446 -1.20 13.69 -11.85
C LEU A 446 -1.01 14.83 -10.85
N ARG A 447 -0.37 15.92 -11.27
CA ARG A 447 -0.04 17.05 -10.40
C ARG A 447 -1.28 17.80 -9.93
N LEU A 448 -2.25 18.03 -10.82
CA LEU A 448 -3.54 18.59 -10.46
C LEU A 448 -4.28 17.70 -9.44
N ARG A 449 -4.23 16.37 -9.62
CA ARG A 449 -4.84 15.44 -8.65
C ARG A 449 -4.17 15.51 -7.27
N ILE A 450 -2.85 15.67 -7.23
CA ILE A 450 -2.11 15.83 -5.97
C ILE A 450 -2.54 17.13 -5.29
N HIS A 451 -2.53 18.24 -6.02
CA HIS A 451 -2.90 19.57 -5.54
C HIS A 451 -4.36 19.59 -5.02
N LEU A 452 -5.33 19.11 -5.81
CA LEU A 452 -6.75 19.07 -5.42
C LEU A 452 -7.05 18.18 -4.20
N ARG A 453 -6.20 17.18 -3.91
CA ARG A 453 -6.36 16.31 -2.72
C ARG A 453 -6.00 17.02 -1.42
N GLN A 454 -5.28 18.14 -1.49
CA GLN A 454 -4.82 18.88 -0.32
C GLN A 454 -5.91 19.79 0.24
N PHE A 455 -6.84 20.22 -0.61
CA PHE A 455 -8.00 20.98 -0.20
C PHE A 455 -9.01 20.03 0.45
N PRO A 456 -9.32 20.19 1.74
CA PRO A 456 -10.40 19.46 2.36
C PRO A 456 -11.68 19.81 1.60
N ALA A 457 -12.45 18.80 1.17
CA ALA A 457 -13.85 19.04 0.81
C ALA A 457 -14.50 19.71 2.03
N GLY A 458 -14.93 20.97 1.89
CA GLY A 458 -15.41 21.79 2.98
C GLY A 458 -16.32 21.01 3.92
N SER A 459 -15.95 20.98 5.20
CA SER A 459 -16.76 20.59 6.36
C SER A 459 -18.06 19.83 6.06
N SER A 460 -17.97 18.55 5.67
CA SER A 460 -19.06 17.62 5.94
C SER A 460 -18.77 16.90 7.25
N SER A 461 -18.97 17.61 8.37
CA SER A 461 -19.12 17.01 9.69
C SER A 461 -20.40 16.16 9.68
N SER A 462 -20.29 14.95 9.15
CA SER A 462 -21.33 13.95 9.17
C SER A 462 -20.66 12.64 9.50
N TYR A 463 -20.72 12.29 10.79
CA TYR A 463 -20.50 10.95 11.29
C TYR A 463 -21.42 10.00 10.52
N GLY A 464 -20.89 9.39 9.47
CA GLY A 464 -21.64 8.48 8.62
C GLY A 464 -20.69 7.56 7.87
N SER A 465 -20.47 6.36 8.42
CA SER A 465 -19.91 5.22 7.70
C SER A 465 -20.84 4.87 6.51
N LYS A 466 -20.67 5.56 5.39
CA LYS A 466 -21.36 5.27 4.12
C LYS A 466 -20.50 4.57 3.08
N THR A 467 -19.33 4.05 3.46
CA THR A 467 -18.48 3.26 2.55
C THR A 467 -18.26 1.86 3.11
N CYS A 468 -19.28 1.02 2.98
CA CYS A 468 -19.17 -0.44 3.00
C CYS A 468 -18.89 -0.93 1.56
N ALA A 469 -17.89 -0.36 0.91
CA ALA A 469 -17.39 -0.83 -0.38
C ALA A 469 -15.92 -0.50 -0.42
N GLY A 470 -15.10 -1.52 -0.68
CA GLY A 470 -13.66 -1.38 -0.85
C GLY A 470 -13.38 -0.34 -1.91
N VAL A 471 -12.94 0.85 -1.48
CA VAL A 471 -12.07 1.65 -2.32
C VAL A 471 -10.76 0.87 -2.31
N ASN A 472 -10.50 0.17 -3.41
CA ASN A 472 -9.18 -0.32 -3.75
C ASN A 472 -8.25 0.89 -3.68
N LEU A 473 -7.48 0.98 -2.59
CA LEU A 473 -6.34 1.88 -2.50
C LEU A 473 -5.26 1.26 -3.41
N SER A 474 -5.34 1.63 -4.69
CA SER A 474 -4.26 1.47 -5.67
C SER A 474 -3.21 2.54 -5.49
#